data_AF-A0A968AIG5-F1
#
_entry.id   AF-A0A968AIG5-F1
#
_cell.length_a   1.000
_cell.length_b   1.000
_cell.length_c   1.000
_cell.angle_alpha   90.00
_cell.angle_beta   90.00
_cell.angle_gamma   90.00
#
_symmetry.space_group_name_H-M   'P 1'
#
loop_
_entity.id
_entity.type
_entity.pdbx_description
1 polymer ?
#
loop_
_entity_poly.entity_id
_entity_poly.type
_entity_poly.pdbx_seq_one_letter_code
_entity_poly.pdbx_strand_id
1 'polypeptide(L)'
;MHSARLDELRGRLAEAGFDVALITDDDNVYYLTGYYDYLHMDFGRPTILVVHRDAGSLLITPTMELDMAEAAAHVDRIAAWNDGLGGEWREELPAALA
;
A
#
# COMPACT_ATOMS: atom_id res chain seq x y z
N MET A 1 4.54 8.30 13.93
CA MET A 1 3.75 9.35 13.22
C MET A 1 2.87 8.71 12.15
N HIS A 2 3.44 7.92 11.24
CA HIS A 2 2.72 7.19 10.18
C HIS A 2 1.64 6.24 10.71
N SER A 3 1.95 5.39 11.70
CA SER A 3 0.97 4.48 12.30
C SER A 3 -0.27 5.20 12.85
N ALA A 4 -0.10 6.37 13.49
CA ALA A 4 -1.23 7.14 14.00
C ALA A 4 -2.15 7.68 12.88
N ARG A 5 -1.58 8.02 11.71
CA ARG A 5 -2.37 8.45 10.54
C ARG A 5 -3.13 7.27 9.92
N LEU A 6 -2.51 6.09 9.87
CA LEU A 6 -3.17 4.86 9.44
C LEU A 6 -4.32 4.48 10.39
N ASP A 7 -4.10 4.57 11.70
CA ASP A 7 -5.14 4.31 12.70
C ASP A 7 -6.31 5.29 12.56
N GLU A 8 -6.01 6.58 12.34
CA GLU A 8 -7.04 7.58 12.07
C GLU A 8 -7.81 7.28 10.78
N LEU A 9 -7.13 6.89 9.70
CA LEU A 9 -7.78 6.47 8.46
C LEU A 9 -8.71 5.27 8.69
N ARG A 10 -8.26 4.24 9.42
CA ARG A 10 -9.10 3.07 9.76
C ARG A 10 -10.36 3.48 10.55
N GLY A 11 -10.22 4.39 11.51
CA GLY A 11 -11.35 4.94 12.25
C GLY A 11 -12.37 5.62 11.32
N ARG A 12 -11.89 6.45 10.38
CA ARG A 12 -12.75 7.12 9.39
C ARG A 12 -13.43 6.14 8.42
N LEU A 13 -12.74 5.07 8.02
CA LEU A 13 -13.34 4.01 7.20
C LEU A 13 -14.50 3.34 7.96
N ALA A 14 -14.28 3.00 9.23
CA ALA A 14 -15.31 2.41 10.08
C ALA A 14 -16.53 3.35 10.26
N GLU A 15 -16.29 4.63 10.53
CA GLU A 15 -17.35 5.64 10.68
C GLU A 15 -18.16 5.83 9.38
N ALA A 16 -17.49 5.79 8.22
CA ALA A 16 -18.12 5.94 6.92
C ALA A 16 -18.75 4.64 6.38
N GLY A 17 -18.54 3.50 7.05
CA GLY A 17 -19.05 2.20 6.60
C GLY A 17 -18.31 1.61 5.41
N PHE A 18 -17.02 1.94 5.23
CA PHE A 18 -16.15 1.35 4.22
C PHE A 18 -15.24 0.27 4.83
N ASP A 19 -15.07 -0.84 4.11
CA ASP A 19 -14.23 -1.94 4.58
C ASP A 19 -12.76 -1.74 4.22
N VAL A 20 -12.49 -1.22 3.02
CA VAL A 20 -11.14 -1.09 2.47
C VAL A 20 -10.95 0.24 1.74
N ALA A 21 -9.79 0.85 1.92
CA ALA A 21 -9.27 1.90 1.05
C ALA A 21 -8.16 1.36 0.13
N LEU A 22 -8.26 1.67 -1.16
CA LEU A 22 -7.21 1.49 -2.16
C LEU A 22 -6.61 2.86 -2.47
N ILE A 23 -5.32 3.03 -2.23
CA ILE A 23 -4.62 4.31 -2.33
C ILE A 23 -3.49 4.14 -3.33
N THR A 24 -3.55 4.89 -4.42
CA THR A 24 -2.58 4.87 -5.53
C THR A 24 -1.95 6.24 -5.79
N ASP A 25 -2.39 7.26 -5.06
CA ASP A 25 -1.76 8.58 -5.05
C ASP A 25 -0.50 8.51 -4.19
N ASP A 26 0.65 8.83 -4.79
CA ASP A 26 1.98 8.67 -4.22
C ASP A 26 2.20 9.55 -2.98
N ASP A 27 1.70 10.78 -3.00
CA ASP A 27 1.71 11.68 -1.85
C ASP A 27 0.96 11.08 -0.66
N ASN A 28 -0.19 10.47 -0.89
CA ASN A 28 -0.95 9.80 0.17
C ASN A 28 -0.27 8.52 0.66
N VAL A 29 0.32 7.72 -0.24
CA VAL A 29 1.13 6.56 0.16
C VAL A 29 2.27 7.01 1.08
N TYR A 30 3.01 8.04 0.71
CA TYR A 30 4.08 8.60 1.53
C TYR A 30 3.58 9.17 2.85
N TYR A 31 2.49 9.95 2.83
CA TYR A 31 1.90 10.53 4.03
C TYR A 31 1.54 9.47 5.07
N LEU A 32 0.96 8.36 4.62
CA LEU A 32 0.46 7.28 5.47
C LEU A 32 1.55 6.29 5.88
N THR A 33 2.51 6.01 5.01
CA THR A 33 3.48 4.91 5.22
C THR A 33 4.90 5.37 5.45
N GLY A 34 5.27 6.59 5.03
CA GLY A 34 6.65 7.08 5.04
C GLY A 34 7.50 6.57 3.87
N TYR A 35 6.93 5.69 3.03
CA TYR A 35 7.56 5.17 1.83
C TYR A 35 7.20 6.01 0.61
N TYR A 36 8.20 6.28 -0.21
CA TYR A 36 8.06 6.87 -1.54
C TYR A 36 8.83 5.98 -2.52
N ASP A 37 8.34 5.89 -3.75
CA ASP A 37 9.03 5.14 -4.80
C ASP A 37 10.32 5.87 -5.26
N TYR A 38 11.17 5.15 -5.98
CA TYR A 38 12.52 5.63 -6.32
C TYR A 38 12.53 6.84 -7.28
N LEU A 39 11.45 7.09 -8.05
CA LEU A 39 11.47 8.04 -9.16
C LEU A 39 10.40 9.14 -9.09
N HIS A 40 9.43 9.05 -8.19
CA HIS A 40 8.19 9.83 -8.20
C HIS A 40 7.56 9.88 -9.61
N MET A 41 7.67 8.76 -10.34
CA MET A 41 7.23 8.62 -11.73
C MET A 41 6.65 7.23 -11.94
N ASP A 42 5.37 7.17 -12.29
CA ASP A 42 4.68 5.91 -12.55
C ASP A 42 4.95 5.45 -13.99
N PHE A 43 5.95 4.60 -14.19
CA PHE A 43 6.24 3.93 -15.48
C PHE A 43 5.28 2.75 -15.74
N GLY A 44 4.01 2.91 -15.40
CA GLY A 44 3.03 1.81 -15.38
C GLY A 44 3.38 0.75 -14.34
N ARG A 45 4.08 1.15 -13.27
CA ARG A 45 4.52 0.30 -12.16
C ARG A 45 3.84 0.81 -10.89
N PRO A 46 2.57 0.45 -10.66
CA PRO A 46 1.83 1.02 -9.57
C PRO A 46 2.41 0.59 -8.22
N THR A 47 2.48 1.57 -7.31
CA THR A 47 2.49 1.33 -5.87
C THR A 47 1.06 1.44 -5.37
N ILE A 48 0.58 0.41 -4.67
CA ILE A 48 -0.80 0.36 -4.16
C ILE A 48 -0.75 0.11 -2.67
N LEU A 49 -1.32 1.03 -1.89
CA LEU A 49 -1.58 0.82 -0.48
C LEU A 49 -3.02 0.37 -0.28
N VAL A 50 -3.20 -0.80 0.31
CA VAL A 50 -4.49 -1.32 0.77
C VAL A 50 -4.57 -1.11 2.29
N VAL A 51 -5.63 -0.46 2.76
CA VAL A 51 -5.88 -0.28 4.20
C VAL A 51 -7.25 -0.85 4.53
N HIS A 52 -7.27 -1.94 5.29
CA HIS A 52 -8.49 -2.53 5.82
C HIS A 52 -8.83 -1.89 7.16
N ARG A 53 -10.11 -1.62 7.42
CA ARG A 53 -10.56 -1.07 8.72
C ARG A 53 -10.16 -1.97 9.90
N ASP A 54 -10.29 -3.28 9.72
CA ASP A 54 -10.16 -4.28 10.81
C ASP A 54 -8.97 -5.27 10.69
N ALA A 55 -8.28 -5.36 9.55
CA ALA A 55 -7.34 -6.48 9.29
C ALA A 55 -5.86 -6.06 9.18
N GLY A 56 -5.58 -4.86 8.67
CA GLY A 56 -4.20 -4.44 8.46
C GLY A 56 -4.00 -3.50 7.27
N SER A 57 -2.74 -3.15 7.01
CA SER A 57 -2.32 -2.48 5.77
C SER A 57 -1.37 -3.35 4.95
N LEU A 58 -1.53 -3.30 3.63
CA LEU A 58 -0.69 -4.00 2.66
C LEU A 58 -0.14 -2.98 1.66
N LEU A 59 1.18 -2.95 1.49
CA LEU A 59 1.84 -2.21 0.43
C LEU A 59 2.24 -3.15 -0.70
N ILE A 60 1.69 -2.94 -1.89
CA ILE A 60 2.06 -3.65 -3.11
C ILE A 60 2.99 -2.73 -3.90
N THR A 61 4.23 -3.16 -4.15
CA THR A 61 5.27 -2.33 -4.77
C THR A 61 6.19 -3.15 -5.69
N PRO A 62 6.82 -2.57 -6.72
CA PRO A 62 7.79 -3.28 -7.54
C PRO A 62 8.94 -3.89 -6.72
N THR A 63 9.42 -5.07 -7.15
CA THR A 63 10.52 -5.79 -6.47
C THR A 63 11.82 -4.98 -6.44
N MET A 64 12.04 -4.11 -7.44
CA MET A 64 13.20 -3.20 -7.46
C MET A 64 13.23 -2.24 -6.26
N GLU A 65 12.07 -1.96 -5.67
CA GLU A 65 11.91 -0.98 -4.58
C GLU A 65 11.76 -1.66 -3.20
N LEU A 66 11.81 -3.00 -3.15
CA LEU A 66 11.55 -3.78 -1.94
C LEU A 66 12.48 -3.39 -0.78
N ASP A 67 13.78 -3.24 -1.01
CA ASP A 67 14.74 -2.87 0.03
C ASP A 67 14.40 -1.51 0.66
N MET A 68 13.94 -0.55 -0.14
CA MET A 68 13.50 0.76 0.35
C MET A 68 12.17 0.67 1.09
N ALA A 69 11.22 -0.12 0.57
CA ALA A 69 9.94 -0.36 1.21
C ALA A 69 10.11 -1.01 2.59
N GLU A 70 10.95 -2.05 2.71
CA GLU A 70 11.23 -2.71 3.99
C GLU A 70 11.93 -1.77 4.99
N ALA A 71 12.77 -0.85 4.50
CA ALA A 71 13.48 0.09 5.36
C ALA A 71 12.60 1.27 5.84
N ALA A 72 11.65 1.74 5.03
CA ALA A 72 10.93 2.99 5.26
C ALA A 72 9.42 2.83 5.51
N ALA A 73 8.77 1.81 4.93
CA ALA A 73 7.32 1.69 4.98
C ALA A 73 6.83 1.23 6.36
N HIS A 74 5.95 2.01 6.95
CA HIS A 74 5.20 1.66 8.15
C HIS A 74 3.88 1.00 7.77
N VAL A 75 3.93 -0.29 7.45
CA VAL A 75 2.76 -1.12 7.08
C VAL A 75 2.85 -2.50 7.73
N ASP A 76 1.73 -3.22 7.78
CA ASP A 76 1.69 -4.57 8.37
C ASP A 76 2.29 -5.62 7.44
N ARG A 77 2.14 -5.46 6.12
CA ARG A 77 2.67 -6.37 5.11
C ARG A 77 3.14 -5.61 3.86
N ILE A 78 4.20 -6.12 3.24
CA ILE A 78 4.69 -5.71 1.92
C ILE A 78 4.56 -6.91 0.97
N ALA A 79 4.07 -6.67 -0.24
CA ALA A 79 4.08 -7.63 -1.33
C ALA A 79 4.79 -7.05 -2.54
N ALA A 80 5.93 -7.65 -2.88
CA ALA A 80 6.70 -7.28 -4.05
C ALA A 80 6.14 -7.96 -5.30
N TRP A 81 6.15 -7.25 -6.43
CA TRP A 81 5.77 -7.81 -7.73
C TRP A 81 6.79 -7.45 -8.81
N ASN A 82 6.78 -8.14 -9.96
CA ASN A 82 7.72 -7.91 -11.06
C ASN A 82 7.00 -8.02 -12.41
N ASP A 83 7.45 -7.28 -13.40
CA ASP A 83 6.80 -7.23 -14.72
C ASP A 83 6.85 -8.60 -15.40
N GLY A 84 5.72 -9.01 -15.99
CA GLY A 84 5.64 -10.25 -16.75
C GLY A 84 5.76 -11.53 -15.90
N LEU A 85 5.80 -11.43 -14.57
CA LEU A 85 5.81 -12.56 -13.66
C LEU A 85 4.48 -12.64 -12.88
N GLY A 86 3.92 -13.85 -12.80
CA GLY A 86 2.69 -14.11 -12.03
C GLY A 86 1.51 -13.25 -12.49
N GLY A 87 0.70 -12.82 -11.53
CA GLY A 87 -0.38 -11.85 -11.75
C GLY A 87 0.08 -10.38 -11.73
N GLU A 88 1.39 -10.13 -11.58
CA GLU A 88 1.98 -8.82 -11.27
C GLU A 88 1.35 -8.24 -9.99
N TRP A 89 1.20 -6.91 -9.89
CA TRP A 89 0.53 -6.24 -8.76
C TRP A 89 -0.91 -6.71 -8.51
N ARG A 90 -1.57 -7.35 -9.50
CA ARG A 90 -2.96 -7.83 -9.36
C ARG A 90 -3.08 -9.12 -8.58
N GLU A 91 -1.98 -9.85 -8.36
CA GLU A 91 -2.01 -11.17 -7.73
C GLU A 91 -2.54 -11.11 -6.29
N GLU A 92 -2.18 -10.05 -5.55
CA GLU A 92 -2.55 -9.87 -4.14
C GLU A 92 -3.95 -9.26 -3.95
N LEU A 93 -4.44 -8.51 -4.94
CA LEU A 93 -5.67 -7.72 -4.78
C LEU A 93 -6.92 -8.55 -4.45
N PRO A 94 -7.21 -9.70 -5.10
CA PRO A 94 -8.39 -10.48 -4.76
C PRO A 94 -8.44 -10.92 -3.30
N ALA A 95 -7.29 -11.28 -2.72
CA ALA A 95 -7.21 -11.70 -1.32
C ALA A 95 -7.24 -10.49 -0.37
N ALA A 96 -6.67 -9.35 -0.78
CA ALA A 96 -6.65 -8.12 0.02
C ALA A 96 -8.01 -7.38 0.07
N LEU A 97 -8.93 -7.71 -0.84
CA LEU A 97 -10.25 -7.10 -0.97
C LEU A 97 -11.41 -8.03 -0.55
N ALA A 98 -11.10 -9.25 -0.11
CA ALA A 98 -12.09 -10.26 0.30
C ALA A 98 -12.47 -10.12 1.78
#